data_AF-A0A932U305-F1
#
_entry.id   AF-A0A932U305-F1
#
_cell.length_a   1.000
_cell.length_b   1.000
_cell.length_c   1.000
_cell.angle_alpha   90.00
_cell.angle_beta   90.00
_cell.angle_gamma   90.00
#
_symmetry.space_group_name_H-M   'P 1'
#
loop_
_entity.id
_entity.type
_entity.pdbx_description
1 polymer ?
#
loop_
_entity_poly.entity_id
_entity_poly.type
_entity_poly.pdbx_seq_one_letter_code
_entity_poly.pdbx_strand_id
1 'polypeptide(L)'
;MHHEIHTVSEFKIIAPFTLRIRFDDGHVQVIDFWPILRGEMFGPLRDLDLFNGVTLDEEASTLVWPNGADFDPATLHDWDRVGAAMIRMAQTWQESPASDRWVEAVAVR
;
A
#
# COMPACT_ATOMS: atom_id res chain seq x y z
N MET A 1 -26.55 -4.31 9.27
CA MET A 1 -25.35 -3.51 8.92
C MET A 1 -25.20 -3.67 7.43
N HIS A 2 -25.35 -2.61 6.65
CA HIS A 2 -25.01 -2.67 5.23
C HIS A 2 -23.50 -2.56 5.17
N HIS A 3 -22.82 -3.62 4.73
CA HIS A 3 -21.44 -3.48 4.29
C HIS A 3 -21.54 -2.84 2.92
N GLU A 4 -21.28 -1.53 2.84
CA GLU A 4 -21.12 -0.87 1.55
C GLU A 4 -19.88 -1.48 0.89
N ILE A 5 -20.09 -2.12 -0.26
CA ILE A 5 -19.02 -2.70 -1.06
C ILE A 5 -18.48 -1.55 -1.89
N HIS A 6 -17.33 -1.01 -1.52
CA HIS A 6 -16.63 -0.03 -2.34
C HIS A 6 -15.80 -0.77 -3.39
N THR A 7 -15.78 -0.29 -4.62
CA THR A 7 -14.93 -0.85 -5.68
C THR A 7 -14.01 0.22 -6.24
N VAL A 8 -12.75 -0.15 -6.51
CA VAL A 8 -11.78 0.76 -7.14
C VAL A 8 -12.01 0.76 -8.65
N SER A 9 -12.22 1.94 -9.24
CA SER A 9 -12.46 2.08 -10.68
C SER A 9 -11.23 2.59 -11.46
N GLU A 10 -10.34 3.34 -10.81
CA GLU A 10 -9.11 3.86 -11.41
C GLU A 10 -8.09 4.19 -10.31
N PHE A 11 -6.81 4.09 -10.63
CA PHE A 11 -5.76 4.70 -9.81
C PHE A 11 -4.67 5.37 -10.66
N LYS A 12 -3.90 6.27 -10.03
CA LYS A 12 -2.69 6.88 -10.60
C LYS A 12 -1.60 6.97 -9.53
N ILE A 13 -0.37 6.63 -9.91
CA ILE A 13 0.82 6.97 -9.13
C ILE A 13 1.09 8.46 -9.34
N ILE A 14 1.08 9.26 -8.27
CA ILE A 14 1.24 10.73 -8.37
C ILE A 14 2.48 11.27 -7.68
N ALA A 15 3.11 10.47 -6.81
CA ALA A 15 4.38 10.72 -6.15
C ALA A 15 4.94 9.38 -5.61
N PRO A 16 6.21 9.31 -5.16
CA PRO A 16 6.74 8.11 -4.52
C PRO A 16 5.80 7.60 -3.42
N PHE A 17 5.47 6.31 -3.46
CA PHE A 17 4.57 5.63 -2.50
C PHE A 17 3.17 6.23 -2.39
N THR A 18 2.76 7.11 -3.31
CA THR A 18 1.50 7.86 -3.22
C THR A 18 0.60 7.59 -4.41
N LEU A 19 -0.61 7.12 -4.14
CA LEU A 19 -1.63 6.85 -5.15
C LEU A 19 -2.81 7.81 -5.02
N ARG A 20 -3.31 8.27 -6.16
CA ARG A 20 -4.67 8.81 -6.29
C ARG A 20 -5.58 7.66 -6.71
N ILE A 21 -6.61 7.37 -5.92
CA ILE A 21 -7.53 6.24 -6.11
C ILE A 21 -8.93 6.79 -6.31
N ARG A 22 -9.65 6.32 -7.32
CA ARG A 22 -11.05 6.69 -7.60
C ARG A 22 -11.93 5.46 -7.44
N PHE A 23 -13.03 5.63 -6.72
CA PHE A 23 -14.04 4.60 -6.47
C PHE A 23 -15.20 4.71 -7.48
N ASP A 24 -16.03 3.69 -7.55
CA ASP A 24 -17.21 3.62 -8.42
C ASP A 24 -18.30 4.66 -8.08
N ASP A 25 -18.43 5.02 -6.81
CA ASP A 25 -19.30 6.09 -6.32
C ASP A 25 -18.78 7.51 -6.63
N GLY A 26 -17.61 7.61 -7.26
CA GLY A 26 -16.96 8.87 -7.63
C GLY A 26 -16.10 9.49 -6.53
N HIS A 27 -16.04 8.87 -5.33
CA HIS A 27 -15.12 9.28 -4.28
C HIS A 27 -13.66 9.13 -4.74
N VAL A 28 -12.78 10.01 -4.24
CA VAL A 28 -11.37 10.02 -4.60
C VAL A 28 -10.53 10.17 -3.35
N GLN A 29 -9.57 9.28 -3.18
CA GLN A 29 -8.57 9.34 -2.12
C GLN A 29 -7.17 9.59 -2.67
N VAL A 30 -6.36 10.31 -1.90
CA VAL A 30 -4.92 10.47 -2.15
C VAL A 30 -4.19 9.95 -0.93
N ILE A 31 -3.50 8.83 -1.08
CA ILE A 31 -2.92 8.08 0.03
C ILE A 31 -1.42 7.98 -0.17
N ASP A 32 -0.66 8.49 0.80
CA ASP A 32 0.76 8.14 0.98
C ASP A 32 0.84 6.84 1.81
N PHE A 33 1.30 5.78 1.17
CA PHE A 33 1.40 4.45 1.77
C PHE A 33 2.65 4.30 2.64
N TRP A 34 3.68 5.14 2.47
CA TRP A 34 4.97 4.97 3.15
C TRP A 34 4.89 4.70 4.66
N PRO A 35 4.01 5.38 5.43
CA PRO A 35 3.92 5.16 6.88
C PRO A 35 3.41 3.76 7.27
N ILE A 36 2.71 3.06 6.38
CA ILE A 36 2.14 1.72 6.63
C ILE A 36 2.94 0.56 6.00
N LEU A 37 3.97 0.84 5.19
CA LEU A 37 4.81 -0.19 4.56
C LEU A 37 5.78 -0.82 5.60
N ARG A 38 5.25 -1.73 6.41
CA ARG A 38 5.90 -2.39 7.55
C ARG A 38 5.54 -3.88 7.59
N GLY A 39 6.30 -4.67 8.36
CA GLY A 39 6.09 -6.12 8.48
C GLY A 39 6.41 -6.90 7.21
N GLU A 40 6.16 -8.20 7.25
CA GLU A 40 6.61 -9.17 6.24
C GLU A 40 5.95 -8.98 4.88
N MET A 41 4.64 -8.68 4.87
CA MET A 41 3.87 -8.52 3.64
C MET A 41 4.06 -7.14 3.00
N PHE A 42 3.97 -6.06 3.76
CA PHE A 42 3.98 -4.69 3.22
C PHE A 42 5.36 -4.02 3.27
N GLY A 43 6.28 -4.49 4.11
CA GLY A 43 7.65 -3.98 4.19
C GLY A 43 8.42 -4.02 2.87
N PRO A 44 8.35 -5.11 2.07
CA PRO A 44 8.99 -5.17 0.75
C PRO A 44 8.55 -4.06 -0.22
N LEU A 45 7.33 -3.53 -0.08
CA LEU A 45 6.83 -2.44 -0.94
C LEU A 45 7.53 -1.09 -0.71
N ARG A 46 8.47 -1.00 0.25
CA ARG A 46 9.38 0.15 0.34
C ARG A 46 10.38 0.22 -0.82
N ASP A 47 10.55 -0.87 -1.56
CA ASP A 47 11.18 -0.83 -2.88
C ASP A 47 10.21 -0.14 -3.86
N LEU A 48 10.64 0.98 -4.44
CA LEU A 48 9.78 1.80 -5.29
C LEU A 48 9.44 1.12 -6.63
N ASP A 49 10.32 0.27 -7.16
CA ASP A 49 10.05 -0.47 -8.40
C ASP A 49 8.98 -1.54 -8.14
N LEU A 50 9.06 -2.22 -6.99
CA LEU A 50 8.00 -3.13 -6.56
C LEU A 50 6.69 -2.40 -6.28
N PHE A 51 6.73 -1.24 -5.61
CA PHE A 51 5.54 -0.44 -5.33
C PHE A 51 4.84 0.03 -6.60
N ASN A 52 5.61 0.50 -7.60
CA ASN A 52 5.08 0.98 -8.86
C ASN A 52 4.55 -0.13 -9.76
N GLY A 53 4.79 -1.40 -9.40
CA GLY A 53 4.17 -2.57 -10.02
C GLY A 53 2.71 -2.81 -9.59
N VAL A 54 2.10 -1.90 -8.82
CA VAL A 54 0.67 -1.96 -8.45
C VAL A 54 -0.22 -2.06 -9.69
N THR A 55 -1.23 -2.92 -9.62
CA THR A 55 -2.25 -3.10 -10.66
C THR A 55 -3.65 -3.08 -10.06
N LEU A 56 -4.65 -2.73 -10.86
CA LEU A 56 -6.05 -2.92 -10.51
C LEU A 56 -6.45 -4.35 -10.86
N ASP A 57 -6.89 -5.11 -9.87
CA ASP A 57 -7.49 -6.43 -10.05
C ASP A 57 -8.97 -6.26 -10.40
N GLU A 58 -9.38 -6.66 -11.61
CA GLU A 58 -10.77 -6.52 -12.07
C GLU A 58 -11.74 -7.48 -11.36
N GLU A 59 -11.26 -8.63 -10.88
CA GLU A 59 -12.08 -9.63 -10.18
C GLU A 59 -12.28 -9.23 -8.72
N ALA A 60 -11.21 -8.84 -8.04
CA ALA A 60 -11.26 -8.38 -6.64
C ALA A 60 -11.69 -6.92 -6.51
N SER A 61 -11.72 -6.15 -7.62
CA SER A 61 -12.06 -4.73 -7.65
C SER A 61 -11.23 -3.87 -6.69
N THR A 62 -9.95 -4.22 -6.53
CA THR A 62 -9.00 -3.54 -5.62
C THR A 62 -7.58 -3.47 -6.19
N LEU A 63 -6.70 -2.76 -5.49
CA LEU A 63 -5.28 -2.64 -5.85
C LEU A 63 -4.48 -3.82 -5.29
N VAL A 64 -3.70 -4.44 -6.16
CA VAL A 64 -2.80 -5.56 -5.82
C VAL A 64 -1.37 -5.25 -6.27
N TRP A 65 -0.40 -5.66 -5.48
CA TRP A 65 1.03 -5.53 -5.80
C TRP A 65 1.63 -6.86 -6.27
N PRO A 66 2.80 -6.85 -6.95
CA PRO A 66 3.40 -8.07 -7.52
C PRO A 66 3.76 -9.15 -6.48
N ASN A 67 3.93 -8.77 -5.21
CA ASN A 67 4.17 -9.69 -4.10
C ASN A 67 2.88 -10.30 -3.52
N GLY A 68 1.71 -9.99 -4.12
CA GLY A 68 0.40 -10.45 -3.67
C GLY A 68 -0.22 -9.63 -2.54
N ALA A 69 0.42 -8.53 -2.11
CA ALA A 69 -0.15 -7.64 -1.12
C ALA A 69 -1.33 -6.86 -1.72
N ASP A 70 -2.37 -6.66 -0.93
CA ASP A 70 -3.56 -5.89 -1.26
C ASP A 70 -4.03 -5.06 -0.04
N PHE A 71 -4.99 -4.18 -0.28
CA PHE A 71 -5.74 -3.50 0.77
C PHE A 71 -7.23 -3.65 0.50
N ASP A 72 -8.00 -3.84 1.57
CA ASP A 72 -9.46 -3.86 1.50
C ASP A 72 -9.98 -2.52 0.91
N PRO A 73 -10.82 -2.55 -0.14
CA PRO A 73 -11.38 -1.34 -0.74
C PRO A 73 -12.06 -0.39 0.24
N ALA A 74 -12.74 -0.89 1.27
CA ALA A 74 -13.37 -0.06 2.29
C ALA A 74 -12.32 0.67 3.15
N THR A 75 -11.18 0.03 3.41
CA THR A 75 -10.06 0.69 4.11
C THR A 75 -9.47 1.82 3.28
N LEU A 76 -9.32 1.61 1.97
CA LEU A 76 -8.84 2.64 1.05
C LEU A 76 -9.85 3.78 0.91
N HIS A 77 -11.14 3.46 0.81
CA HIS A 77 -12.22 4.45 0.68
C HIS A 77 -12.32 5.33 1.92
N ASP A 78 -12.33 4.72 3.11
CA ASP A 78 -12.49 5.42 4.38
C ASP A 78 -11.16 5.94 4.96
N TRP A 79 -10.13 6.09 4.15
CA TRP A 79 -8.77 6.40 4.60
C TRP A 79 -8.70 7.65 5.49
N ASP A 80 -9.48 8.70 5.20
CA ASP A 80 -9.56 9.89 6.06
C ASP A 80 -10.01 9.61 7.50
N ARG A 81 -10.76 8.51 7.70
CA ARG A 81 -11.29 8.09 9.00
C ARG A 81 -10.37 7.08 9.67
N VAL A 82 -9.83 6.12 8.91
CA VAL A 82 -9.11 4.97 9.45
C VAL A 82 -7.59 5.05 9.30
N GLY A 83 -7.07 5.86 8.37
CA GLY A 83 -5.66 5.93 8.01
C GLY A 83 -4.75 6.25 9.20
N ALA A 84 -5.13 7.20 10.04
CA ALA A 84 -4.35 7.52 11.25
C ALA A 84 -4.26 6.33 12.23
N ALA A 85 -5.30 5.50 12.32
CA ALA A 85 -5.27 4.28 13.13
C ALA A 85 -4.43 3.18 12.48
N MET A 86 -4.52 3.02 11.15
CA MET A 86 -3.69 2.10 10.37
C MET A 86 -2.20 2.41 10.53
N ILE A 87 -1.82 3.70 10.46
CA ILE A 87 -0.44 4.15 10.68
C ILE A 87 0.06 3.77 12.07
N ARG A 88 -0.74 4.03 13.12
CA ARG A 88 -0.38 3.65 14.49
C ARG A 88 -0.23 2.14 14.63
N MET A 89 -1.09 1.35 13.99
CA MET A 89 -1.01 -0.10 14.00
C MET A 89 0.27 -0.59 13.33
N ALA A 90 0.58 -0.09 12.13
CA ALA A 90 1.78 -0.47 11.38
C ALA A 90 3.09 -0.14 12.13
N GLN A 91 3.10 0.92 12.94
CA GLN A 91 4.24 1.27 13.80
C GLN A 91 4.53 0.24 14.91
N THR A 92 3.54 -0.59 15.27
CA THR A 92 3.75 -1.66 16.26
C THR A 92 4.35 -2.93 15.64
N TRP A 93 4.34 -3.03 14.31
CA TRP A 93 4.93 -4.15 13.60
C TRP A 93 6.43 -3.92 13.47
N GLN A 94 7.23 -4.93 13.84
CA GLN A 94 8.68 -4.88 13.66
C GLN A 94 8.99 -4.68 12.18
N GLU A 95 9.97 -3.83 11.88
CA GLU A 95 10.48 -3.69 10.52
C GLU A 95 11.07 -5.05 10.09
N SER A 96 10.59 -5.62 8.98
CA SER A 96 11.19 -6.83 8.44
C SER A 96 12.62 -6.51 7.98
N PRO A 97 13.63 -7.33 8.32
CA PRO A 97 15.03 -7.09 7.97
C PRO A 97 15.34 -7.14 6.47
N ALA A 98 14.33 -7.27 5.60
CA ALA A 98 14.47 -7.26 4.15
C ALA A 98 15.02 -5.93 3.60
N SER A 99 14.95 -4.84 4.38
CA SER A 99 15.54 -3.54 3.99
C SER A 99 17.04 -3.41 4.28
N ASP A 100 17.69 -4.39 4.94
CA ASP A 100 19.08 -4.29 5.41
C ASP A 100 20.11 -5.11 4.59
N ARG A 101 19.78 -5.54 3.37
CA ARG A 101 20.77 -6.18 2.47
C ARG A 101 21.38 -5.21 1.47
N TRP A 102 22.01 -4.13 1.93
CA TRP A 102 23.03 -3.39 1.17
C TRP A 102 24.01 -2.61 2.08
N VAL A 103 24.82 -3.28 2.91
CA VAL A 103 26.12 -2.75 3.42
C VAL A 103 27.11 -3.87 3.80
N GLU A 104 27.41 -4.82 2.92
CA GLU A 104 28.65 -5.61 3.07
C GLU A 104 29.09 -6.24 1.74
N ALA A 105 29.54 -5.42 0.80
CA ALA A 105 30.21 -5.90 -0.41
C ALA A 105 31.27 -4.91 -0.94
N VAL A 106 32.00 -4.18 -0.07
CA VAL A 106 33.28 -3.53 -0.44
C VAL A 106 34.21 -3.47 0.78
N ALA A 107 34.70 -4.61 1.26
CA ALA A 107 35.89 -4.66 2.12
C ALA A 107 36.46 -6.08 2.26
N VAL A 108 36.88 -6.69 1.14
CA VAL A 108 37.96 -7.69 1.19
C VAL A 108 38.92 -7.40 0.04
N ARG A 109 39.96 -6.65 0.34
CA ARG A 109 41.26 -6.72 -0.31
C ARG A 109 42.30 -6.91 0.78
#